data_AF-A0A9D9XDT2-F1
#
_entry.id   AF-A0A9D9XDT2-F1
#
_cell.length_a   1.000
_cell.length_b   1.000
_cell.length_c   1.000
_cell.angle_alpha   90.00
_cell.angle_beta   90.00
_cell.angle_gamma   90.00
#
_symmetry.space_group_name_H-M   'P 1'
#
loop_
_entity.id
_entity.type
_entity.pdbx_description
1 polymer ?
#
loop_
_entity_poly.entity_id
_entity_poly.type
_entity_poly.pdbx_seq_one_letter_code
_entity_poly.pdbx_strand_id
1 'polypeptide(L)'
;MSFFVSVFLKSSSFSEAYANEKHDGKDSPENIRYEWEDEFKVVGDIVLKEVLRNQEFVLAGEMGEDETFSFTISDMMQFQFEGDGEISSLVFSERSVDEYVVDLEKNKLTVYLNDIEDVENPVSGVYIAAADFPKALKG
;
A
#
# COMPACT_ATOMS: atom_id res chain seq x y z
N MET A 1 18.19 7.21 -10.23
CA MET A 1 17.76 5.82 -10.49
C MET A 1 16.34 5.65 -9.97
N SER A 2 15.43 5.03 -10.73
CA SER A 2 14.01 4.96 -10.33
C SER A 2 13.67 3.68 -9.57
N PHE A 3 12.68 3.77 -8.69
CA PHE A 3 12.18 2.64 -7.91
C PHE A 3 10.73 2.33 -8.31
N PHE A 4 10.43 1.07 -8.60
CA PHE A 4 9.11 0.61 -9.05
C PHE A 4 8.35 0.00 -7.88
N VAL A 5 7.07 0.34 -7.77
CA VAL A 5 6.21 -0.13 -6.70
C VAL A 5 4.95 -0.72 -7.31
N SER A 6 4.63 -1.94 -6.89
CA SER A 6 3.36 -2.60 -7.19
C SER A 6 2.66 -2.92 -5.87
N VAL A 7 1.37 -2.60 -5.78
CA VAL A 7 0.51 -2.92 -4.63
C VAL A 7 -0.63 -3.80 -5.13
N PHE A 8 -0.86 -4.94 -4.49
CA PHE A 8 -1.90 -5.90 -4.86
C PHE A 8 -2.83 -6.16 -3.68
N LEU A 9 -4.15 -6.14 -3.88
CA LEU A 9 -5.08 -6.69 -2.89
C LEU A 9 -5.32 -8.18 -3.18
N LYS A 10 -4.87 -9.07 -2.29
CA LYS A 10 -5.06 -10.52 -2.43
C LYS A 10 -6.52 -10.88 -2.19
N SER A 11 -7.11 -11.67 -3.08
CA SER A 11 -8.43 -12.24 -2.82
C SER A 11 -8.31 -13.47 -1.93
N SER A 12 -8.98 -13.45 -0.77
CA SER A 12 -9.12 -14.62 0.12
C SER A 12 -9.91 -15.76 -0.52
N SER A 13 -10.70 -15.45 -1.55
CA SER A 13 -11.50 -16.43 -2.28
C SER A 13 -10.67 -17.24 -3.31
N PHE A 14 -9.45 -16.80 -3.60
CA PHE A 14 -8.60 -17.45 -4.58
C PHE A 14 -8.21 -18.88 -4.16
N SER A 15 -8.45 -19.83 -5.05
CA SER A 15 -8.09 -21.24 -4.90
C SER A 15 -7.02 -21.63 -5.91
N GLU A 16 -5.80 -21.82 -5.41
CA GLU A 16 -4.66 -22.32 -6.20
C GLU A 16 -4.96 -23.73 -6.76
N ALA A 17 -5.69 -24.57 -6.03
CA ALA A 17 -6.08 -25.90 -6.49
C ALA A 17 -7.05 -25.81 -7.69
N TYR A 18 -8.04 -24.92 -7.62
CA TYR A 18 -8.97 -24.69 -8.72
C TYR A 18 -8.26 -24.15 -9.96
N ALA A 19 -7.37 -23.17 -9.78
CA ALA A 19 -6.55 -22.61 -10.86
C ALA A 19 -5.74 -23.70 -11.56
N ASN A 20 -5.05 -24.55 -10.80
CA ASN A 20 -4.23 -25.64 -11.34
C ASN A 20 -5.06 -26.72 -12.06
N GLU A 21 -6.24 -27.08 -11.53
CA GLU A 21 -7.07 -28.14 -12.12
C GLU A 21 -7.80 -27.68 -13.39
N LYS A 22 -8.30 -26.44 -13.40
CA LYS A 22 -9.22 -25.95 -14.44
C LYS A 22 -8.61 -24.98 -15.43
N HIS A 23 -7.53 -24.29 -15.04
CA HIS A 23 -7.01 -23.12 -15.75
C HIS A 23 -5.47 -23.12 -15.87
N ASP A 24 -4.81 -24.28 -15.75
CA ASP A 24 -3.34 -24.43 -15.84
C ASP A 24 -2.56 -23.49 -14.90
N GLY A 25 -3.09 -23.26 -13.70
CA GLY A 25 -2.51 -22.38 -12.68
C GLY A 25 -2.76 -20.89 -12.92
N LYS A 26 -3.54 -20.53 -13.94
CA LYS A 26 -3.89 -19.15 -14.28
C LYS A 26 -5.18 -18.71 -13.61
N ASP A 27 -5.30 -17.40 -13.48
CA ASP A 27 -6.51 -16.73 -13.01
C ASP A 27 -7.64 -16.92 -14.01
N SER A 28 -8.87 -16.94 -13.49
CA SER A 28 -10.09 -16.96 -14.26
C SER A 28 -11.11 -15.98 -13.66
N PRO A 29 -12.18 -15.59 -14.39
CA PRO A 29 -13.17 -14.65 -13.88
C PRO A 29 -13.80 -15.06 -12.54
N GLU A 30 -13.93 -16.36 -12.28
CA GLU A 30 -14.46 -16.94 -11.04
C GLU A 30 -13.39 -17.26 -9.98
N ASN A 31 -12.10 -17.03 -10.28
CA ASN A 31 -10.97 -17.34 -9.40
C ASN A 31 -9.80 -16.37 -9.65
N ILE A 32 -10.01 -15.11 -9.32
CA ILE A 32 -9.03 -14.03 -9.51
C ILE A 32 -8.10 -13.96 -8.29
N ARG A 33 -6.78 -13.87 -8.49
CA ARG A 33 -5.81 -13.83 -7.40
C ARG A 33 -5.76 -12.47 -6.69
N TYR A 34 -5.91 -11.39 -7.46
CA TYR A 34 -5.86 -10.03 -6.95
C TYR A 34 -7.12 -9.25 -7.32
N GLU A 35 -7.77 -8.63 -6.34
CA GLU A 35 -9.02 -7.90 -6.56
C GLU A 35 -8.79 -6.52 -7.20
N TRP A 36 -7.65 -5.90 -6.87
CA TRP A 36 -7.15 -4.71 -7.54
C TRP A 36 -5.63 -4.63 -7.46
N GLU A 37 -5.08 -3.81 -8.33
CA GLU A 37 -3.65 -3.54 -8.46
C GLU A 37 -3.42 -2.04 -8.57
N ASP A 38 -2.36 -1.53 -7.95
CA ASP A 38 -1.87 -0.16 -8.11
C ASP A 38 -0.37 -0.20 -8.42
N GLU A 39 0.05 0.60 -9.39
CA GLU A 39 1.44 0.61 -9.85
C GLU A 39 1.93 2.04 -10.03
N PHE A 40 3.07 2.34 -9.41
CA PHE A 40 3.69 3.64 -9.55
C PHE A 40 5.21 3.56 -9.48
N LYS A 41 5.82 4.66 -9.93
CA LYS A 41 7.25 4.80 -10.06
C LYS A 41 7.69 5.98 -9.21
N VAL A 42 8.53 5.73 -8.22
CA VAL A 42 9.17 6.79 -7.47
C VAL A 42 10.36 7.27 -8.31
N VAL A 43 10.29 8.53 -8.74
CA VAL A 43 11.25 9.16 -9.67
C VAL A 43 12.31 9.93 -8.88
N GLY A 44 13.52 10.04 -9.43
CA GLY A 44 14.65 10.73 -8.80
C GLY A 44 15.90 9.85 -8.79
N ASP A 45 16.93 10.29 -8.05
CA ASP A 45 18.02 9.40 -7.61
C ASP A 45 17.76 8.99 -6.17
N ILE A 46 16.91 7.97 -6.03
CA ILE A 46 16.37 7.53 -4.76
C ILE A 46 16.81 6.09 -4.46
N VAL A 47 16.91 5.76 -3.18
CA VAL A 47 17.11 4.40 -2.69
C VAL A 47 16.14 4.10 -1.56
N LEU A 48 15.70 2.85 -1.45
CA LEU A 48 14.99 2.41 -0.24
C LEU A 48 15.98 2.44 0.92
N LYS A 49 15.71 3.28 1.91
CA LYS A 49 16.55 3.47 3.10
C LYS A 49 16.24 2.42 4.15
N GLU A 50 14.97 2.31 4.53
CA GLU A 50 14.51 1.42 5.59
C GLU A 50 13.01 1.16 5.52
N VAL A 51 12.57 0.11 6.21
CA VAL A 51 11.17 -0.22 6.44
C VAL A 51 10.89 -0.06 7.93
N LEU A 52 10.07 0.92 8.27
CA LEU A 52 9.66 1.20 9.65
C LEU A 52 8.29 0.60 9.91
N ARG A 53 8.10 0.07 11.12
CA ARG A 53 6.87 -0.58 11.56
C ARG A 53 6.34 0.07 12.83
N ASN A 54 5.03 -0.05 13.07
CA ASN A 54 4.36 0.53 14.24
C ASN A 54 4.66 2.04 14.42
N GLN A 55 4.70 2.78 13.32
CA GLN A 55 4.93 4.22 13.33
C GLN A 55 3.63 4.99 13.40
N GLU A 56 3.73 6.26 13.79
CA GLU A 56 2.65 7.23 13.62
C GLU A 56 2.74 7.88 12.23
N PHE A 57 1.59 8.18 11.63
CA PHE A 57 1.46 8.95 10.41
C PHE A 57 0.48 10.10 10.63
N VAL A 58 0.80 11.30 10.15
CA VAL A 58 -0.10 12.45 10.23
C VAL A 58 -0.79 12.63 8.88
N LEU A 59 -2.09 12.33 8.85
CA LEU A 59 -2.96 12.65 7.73
C LEU A 59 -3.51 14.07 7.92
N ALA A 60 -3.05 15.01 7.10
CA ALA A 60 -3.44 16.40 7.18
C ALA A 60 -3.79 16.97 5.79
N GLY A 61 -4.66 17.98 5.77
CA GLY A 61 -5.14 18.60 4.54
C GLY A 61 -6.17 19.68 4.80
N GLU A 62 -6.90 20.05 3.75
CA GLU A 62 -7.91 21.12 3.75
C GLU A 62 -9.29 20.55 3.39
N MET A 63 -10.33 21.03 4.08
CA MET A 63 -11.75 20.77 3.87
C MET A 63 -12.43 22.09 3.46
N GLY A 64 -12.63 22.29 2.15
CA GLY A 64 -13.14 23.57 1.65
C GLY A 64 -12.11 24.70 1.74
N GLU A 65 -12.56 25.95 1.78
CA GLU A 65 -11.66 27.12 1.66
C GLU A 65 -10.95 27.52 2.97
N ASP A 66 -11.49 27.16 4.14
CA ASP A 66 -10.99 27.69 5.44
C ASP A 66 -10.81 26.64 6.55
N GLU A 67 -11.17 25.37 6.33
CA GLU A 67 -11.06 24.34 7.37
C GLU A 67 -9.85 23.45 7.09
N THR A 68 -8.91 23.40 8.03
CA THR A 68 -7.77 22.47 7.97
C THR A 68 -8.03 21.31 8.91
N PHE A 69 -7.57 20.12 8.54
CA PHE A 69 -7.61 18.95 9.41
C PHE A 69 -6.22 18.36 9.57
N SER A 70 -6.02 17.68 10.71
CA SER A 70 -4.80 16.93 11.01
C SER A 70 -5.13 15.82 11.99
N PHE A 71 -4.93 14.57 11.58
CA PHE A 71 -5.16 13.38 12.38
C PHE A 71 -3.91 12.52 12.44
N THR A 72 -3.51 12.14 13.65
CA THR A 72 -2.46 11.11 13.84
C THR A 72 -3.10 9.74 13.77
N ILE A 73 -2.53 8.87 12.93
CA ILE A 73 -2.91 7.47 12.75
C ILE A 73 -1.75 6.62 13.26
N SER A 74 -2.03 5.75 14.22
CA SER A 74 -1.05 4.83 14.80
C SER A 74 -0.94 3.53 13.99
N ASP A 75 0.04 2.69 14.34
CA ASP A 75 0.20 1.34 13.78
C ASP A 75 0.38 1.33 12.25
N MET A 76 1.24 2.22 11.76
CA MET A 76 1.56 2.34 10.34
C MET A 76 2.92 1.70 10.01
N MET A 77 2.99 1.04 8.86
CA MET A 77 4.22 0.63 8.19
C MET A 77 4.64 1.72 7.20
N GLN A 78 5.92 2.05 7.16
CA GLN A 78 6.49 3.04 6.26
C GLN A 78 7.69 2.48 5.49
N PHE A 79 7.64 2.54 4.16
CA PHE A 79 8.80 2.31 3.29
C PHE A 79 9.43 3.67 3.02
N GLN A 80 10.59 3.95 3.63
CA GLN A 80 11.27 5.22 3.48
C GLN A 80 12.25 5.20 2.32
N PHE A 81 12.12 6.17 1.42
CA PHE A 81 13.02 6.39 0.30
C PHE A 81 13.80 7.66 0.52
N GLU A 82 15.12 7.60 0.35
CA GLU A 82 16.01 8.75 0.44
C GLU A 82 16.54 9.11 -0.95
N GLY A 83 16.43 10.38 -1.32
CA GLY A 83 17.04 10.92 -2.54
C GLY A 83 17.11 12.45 -2.48
N ASP A 84 18.16 13.01 -3.08
CA ASP A 84 18.43 14.46 -3.08
C ASP A 84 18.44 15.11 -1.68
N GLY A 85 18.75 14.33 -0.63
CA GLY A 85 18.77 14.78 0.76
C GLY A 85 17.39 14.85 1.45
N GLU A 86 16.33 14.41 0.77
CA GLU A 86 14.97 14.35 1.29
C GLU A 86 14.53 12.90 1.54
N ILE A 87 13.62 12.72 2.50
CA ILE A 87 12.99 11.43 2.78
C ILE A 87 11.53 11.52 2.32
N SER A 88 11.13 10.58 1.47
CA SER A 88 9.74 10.33 1.12
C SER A 88 9.32 8.97 1.67
N SER A 89 8.02 8.75 1.83
CA SER A 89 7.52 7.50 2.43
C SER A 89 6.28 7.00 1.70
N LEU A 90 6.21 5.69 1.54
CA LEU A 90 4.95 4.99 1.28
C LEU A 90 4.45 4.43 2.59
N VAL A 91 3.16 4.61 2.85
CA VAL A 91 2.59 4.42 4.18
C VAL A 91 1.42 3.45 4.07
N PHE A 92 1.40 2.44 4.93
CA PHE A 92 0.37 1.40 4.96
C PHE A 92 -0.09 1.19 6.39
N SER A 93 -1.37 0.97 6.64
CA SER A 93 -1.81 0.41 7.93
C SER A 93 -1.14 -0.95 8.12
N GLU A 94 -0.53 -1.20 9.28
CA GLU A 94 0.15 -2.49 9.55
C GLU A 94 -0.78 -3.68 9.34
N ARG A 95 -2.05 -3.52 9.74
CA ARG A 95 -3.07 -4.58 9.64
C ARG A 95 -3.45 -4.93 8.20
N SER A 96 -3.27 -4.03 7.24
CA SER A 96 -3.66 -4.29 5.84
C SER A 96 -2.56 -5.01 5.06
N VAL A 97 -1.32 -4.96 5.50
CA VAL A 97 -0.18 -5.61 4.82
C VAL A 97 -0.12 -7.10 5.20
N ASP A 98 -0.26 -7.98 4.20
CA ASP A 98 -0.06 -9.43 4.35
C ASP A 98 1.41 -9.81 4.17
N GLU A 99 2.00 -9.41 3.03
CA GLU A 99 3.42 -9.64 2.75
C GLU A 99 3.99 -8.48 1.92
N TYR A 100 5.32 -8.37 1.89
CA TYR A 100 6.01 -7.51 0.94
C TYR A 100 7.32 -8.14 0.49
N VAL A 101 7.77 -7.75 -0.70
CA VAL A 101 9.02 -8.19 -1.33
C VAL A 101 9.80 -6.97 -1.78
N VAL A 102 11.07 -6.89 -1.34
CA VAL A 102 12.02 -5.87 -1.79
C VAL A 102 13.09 -6.53 -2.65
N ASP A 103 13.19 -6.11 -3.91
CA ASP A 103 14.23 -6.50 -4.86
C ASP A 103 15.10 -5.28 -5.17
N LEU A 104 16.18 -5.10 -4.41
CA LEU A 104 17.09 -3.97 -4.57
C LEU A 104 17.91 -4.04 -5.86
N GLU A 105 18.15 -5.23 -6.42
CA GLU A 105 18.86 -5.37 -7.70
C GLU A 105 18.01 -4.82 -8.85
N LYS A 106 16.69 -4.99 -8.76
CA LYS A 106 15.73 -4.46 -9.74
C LYS A 106 15.07 -3.14 -9.34
N ASN A 107 15.43 -2.58 -8.18
CA ASN A 107 14.77 -1.43 -7.57
C ASN A 107 13.23 -1.58 -7.56
N LYS A 108 12.74 -2.72 -7.05
CA LYS A 108 11.31 -3.04 -7.01
C LYS A 108 10.85 -3.30 -5.59
N LEU A 109 9.72 -2.71 -5.21
CA LEU A 109 8.94 -3.05 -4.03
C LEU A 109 7.62 -3.64 -4.52
N THR A 110 7.21 -4.75 -3.91
CA THR A 110 5.88 -5.30 -4.09
C THR A 110 5.24 -5.45 -2.72
N VAL A 111 4.05 -4.88 -2.54
CA VAL A 111 3.28 -4.97 -1.30
C VAL A 111 1.99 -5.72 -1.63
N TYR A 112 1.68 -6.73 -0.82
CA TYR A 112 0.42 -7.44 -0.92
C TYR A 112 -0.42 -7.14 0.30
N LEU A 113 -1.63 -6.67 0.05
CA LEU A 113 -2.62 -6.38 1.07
C LEU A 113 -3.54 -7.59 1.25
N ASN A 114 -4.03 -7.79 2.46
CA ASN A 114 -5.13 -8.73 2.72
C ASN A 114 -6.47 -8.06 2.46
N ASP A 115 -7.47 -8.84 2.06
CA ASP A 115 -8.86 -8.43 1.86
C ASP A 115 -9.74 -8.54 3.11
N ILE A 116 -9.11 -8.71 4.30
CA ILE A 116 -9.83 -8.68 5.57
C ILE A 116 -10.23 -7.24 5.91
N GLU A 117 -9.38 -6.28 5.55
CA GLU A 117 -9.58 -4.86 5.79
C GLU A 117 -9.90 -4.15 4.47
N ASP A 118 -10.99 -3.38 4.45
CA ASP A 118 -11.17 -2.37 3.41
C ASP A 118 -10.04 -1.34 3.52
N VAL A 119 -9.51 -0.88 2.39
CA VAL A 119 -8.37 0.06 2.36
C VAL A 119 -8.77 1.35 1.66
N GLU A 120 -8.59 2.45 2.36
CA GLU A 120 -8.73 3.81 1.85
C GLU A 120 -7.39 4.33 1.33
N ASN A 121 -7.39 4.95 0.16
CA ASN A 121 -6.22 5.57 -0.45
C ASN A 121 -6.45 7.09 -0.59
N PRO A 122 -6.31 7.88 0.50
CA PRO A 122 -6.64 9.31 0.47
C PRO A 122 -5.64 10.13 -0.33
N VAL A 123 -4.39 9.66 -0.43
CA VAL A 123 -3.29 10.30 -1.17
C VAL A 123 -2.40 9.21 -1.73
N SER A 124 -1.91 9.39 -2.96
CA SER A 124 -1.01 8.44 -3.62
C SER A 124 0.13 7.98 -2.71
N GLY A 125 0.27 6.65 -2.57
CA GLY A 125 1.29 6.03 -1.72
C GLY A 125 0.89 5.92 -0.24
N VAL A 126 -0.34 6.27 0.15
CA VAL A 126 -0.87 6.13 1.50
C VAL A 126 -2.09 5.20 1.47
N TYR A 127 -2.01 4.07 2.16
CA TYR A 127 -3.04 3.03 2.20
C TYR A 127 -3.45 2.79 3.65
N ILE A 128 -4.61 3.28 4.05
CA ILE A 128 -5.07 3.22 5.44
C ILE A 128 -6.25 2.26 5.51
N ALA A 129 -6.17 1.27 6.39
CA ALA A 129 -7.30 0.37 6.64
C ALA A 129 -8.51 1.19 7.13
N ALA A 130 -9.71 0.85 6.68
CA ALA A 130 -10.92 1.56 7.04
C ALA A 130 -11.12 1.58 8.57
N ALA A 131 -10.67 0.56 9.30
CA ALA A 131 -10.71 0.55 10.76
C ALA A 131 -9.85 1.65 11.41
N ASP A 132 -8.74 2.03 10.77
CA ASP A 132 -7.79 3.06 11.24
C ASP A 132 -8.13 4.46 10.68
N PHE A 133 -8.91 4.53 9.61
CA PHE A 133 -9.21 5.80 8.93
C PHE A 133 -10.04 6.76 9.82
N PRO A 134 -9.65 8.05 9.94
CA PRO A 134 -10.34 8.99 10.82
C PRO A 134 -11.83 9.11 10.49
N LYS A 135 -12.69 8.77 11.46
CA LYS A 135 -14.16 8.77 11.26
C LYS A 135 -14.72 10.13 10.85
N ALA A 136 -14.08 11.23 11.26
CA ALA A 136 -14.48 12.59 10.88
C ALA A 136 -14.29 12.87 9.38
N LEU A 137 -13.44 12.10 8.70
CA LEU A 137 -13.19 12.20 7.27
C LEU A 137 -14.07 11.23 6.45
N LYS A 138 -14.86 10.37 7.09
CA LYS A 138 -15.75 9.44 6.40
C LYS A 138 -17.06 10.14 6.06
N GLY A 139 -17.45 10.11 4.78
CA GLY A 139 -18.71 10.64 4.26
C GLY A 139 -19.92 9.80 4.61
#